data_AF-A0A7W1C882-F1
#
_entry.id   AF-A0A7W1C882-F1
#
_cell.length_a   1.000
_cell.length_b   1.000
_cell.length_c   1.000
_cell.angle_alpha   90.00
_cell.angle_beta   90.00
_cell.angle_gamma   90.00
#
_symmetry.space_group_name_H-M   'P 1'
#
loop_
_entity.id
_entity.type
_entity.pdbx_description
1 polymer ?
#
loop_
_entity_poly.entity_id
_entity_poly.type
_entity_poly.pdbx_seq_one_letter_code
_entity_poly.pdbx_strand_id
1 'polypeptide(L)'
;MPGLGARPQRGEEDTPAIPTRWEPDAWRSLVPYLYGVDLYNHGYWWECHEVLEALWHAAGRKNPQARFIQGLIHLAASNLNWHRGHDAAARRQANRGIERVASQSGRTYMGIGVDDLVERVRASIEGDTWNPPPIRLDFEDPGS
;
A
#
# COMPACT_ATOMS: atom_id res chain seq x y z
N MET A 1 -0.90 25.47 7.19
CA MET A 1 -1.20 24.94 5.84
C MET A 1 -1.55 23.45 6.01
N PRO A 2 -2.80 23.02 5.83
CA PRO A 2 -3.20 21.66 6.22
C PRO A 2 -2.82 20.67 5.10
N GLY A 3 -2.06 19.65 5.49
CA GLY A 3 -1.50 18.61 4.62
C GLY A 3 -0.23 17.99 5.21
N LEU A 4 -0.15 17.82 6.53
CA LEU A 4 1.01 17.22 7.20
C LEU A 4 0.59 16.80 8.62
N GLY A 5 0.52 15.50 8.88
CA GLY A 5 0.75 14.91 10.20
C GLY A 5 -0.15 15.34 11.38
N ALA A 6 -1.46 15.22 11.28
CA ALA A 6 -2.39 14.97 12.40
C ALA A 6 -3.78 14.73 11.80
N ARG A 7 -4.53 13.79 12.41
CA ARG A 7 -5.88 13.34 12.03
C ARG A 7 -6.66 14.39 11.23
N PRO A 8 -7.02 14.14 9.96
CA PRO A 8 -7.95 15.03 9.28
C PRO A 8 -9.28 14.98 10.05
N GLN A 9 -9.81 16.13 10.47
CA GLN A 9 -11.24 16.27 10.83
C GLN A 9 -12.10 16.26 9.56
N ARG A 10 -11.78 15.37 8.61
CA ARG A 10 -12.63 15.14 7.42
C ARG A 10 -13.74 14.21 7.90
N GLY A 11 -14.99 14.61 7.69
CA GLY A 11 -16.15 13.85 8.15
C GLY A 11 -16.02 12.37 7.78
N GLU A 12 -16.50 11.50 8.66
CA GLU A 12 -16.53 10.03 8.48
C GLU A 12 -17.17 9.56 7.15
N GLU A 13 -17.78 10.46 6.38
CA GLU A 13 -18.60 10.20 5.20
C GLU A 13 -17.83 9.95 3.89
N ASP A 14 -16.56 10.36 3.74
CA ASP A 14 -15.81 10.22 2.47
C ASP A 14 -14.94 8.94 2.38
N THR A 15 -14.88 8.13 3.45
CA THR A 15 -14.11 6.88 3.41
C THR A 15 -14.97 5.79 2.75
N PRO A 16 -14.48 5.13 1.68
CA PRO A 16 -15.28 4.12 0.99
C PRO A 16 -15.60 2.97 1.93
N ALA A 17 -16.84 2.46 1.83
CA ALA A 17 -17.31 1.36 2.65
C ALA A 17 -16.43 0.12 2.47
N ILE A 18 -15.98 -0.45 3.58
CA ILE A 18 -15.16 -1.66 3.59
C ILE A 18 -16.07 -2.88 3.40
N PRO A 19 -15.91 -3.69 2.34
CA PRO A 19 -16.70 -4.89 2.18
C PRO A 19 -16.34 -5.92 3.25
N THR A 20 -17.31 -6.71 3.71
CA THR A 20 -17.10 -7.76 4.72
C THR A 20 -16.12 -8.84 4.26
N ARG A 21 -16.09 -9.13 2.95
CA ARG A 21 -15.18 -10.06 2.30
C ARG A 21 -14.93 -9.60 0.87
N TRP A 22 -13.73 -9.86 0.36
CA TRP A 22 -13.34 -9.55 -1.00
C TRP A 22 -12.34 -10.60 -1.50
N GLU A 23 -12.27 -10.73 -2.83
CA GLU A 23 -11.37 -11.66 -3.50
C GLU A 23 -10.30 -10.86 -4.28
N PRO A 24 -9.03 -11.34 -4.34
CA PRO A 24 -7.93 -10.58 -4.93
C PRO A 24 -8.13 -10.29 -6.43
N ASP A 25 -8.85 -11.15 -7.15
CA ASP A 25 -9.11 -10.97 -8.59
C ASP A 25 -10.13 -9.85 -8.87
N ALA A 26 -10.94 -9.49 -7.87
CA ALA A 26 -11.94 -8.42 -7.96
C ALA A 26 -11.37 -7.02 -7.61
N TRP A 27 -10.04 -6.87 -7.55
CA TRP A 27 -9.36 -5.65 -7.12
C TRP A 27 -9.81 -4.39 -7.90
N ARG A 28 -10.16 -4.52 -9.18
CA ARG A 28 -10.67 -3.43 -10.03
C ARG A 28 -11.98 -2.82 -9.52
N SER A 29 -12.77 -3.60 -8.80
CA SER A 29 -14.03 -3.15 -8.17
C SER A 29 -13.89 -2.88 -6.68
N LEU A 30 -12.71 -3.15 -6.09
CA LEU A 30 -12.46 -2.98 -4.67
C LEU A 30 -12.14 -1.51 -4.38
N VAL A 31 -13.17 -0.67 -4.30
CA VAL A 31 -13.04 0.79 -4.14
C VAL A 31 -12.09 1.20 -3.01
N PRO A 32 -12.12 0.60 -1.80
CA PRO A 32 -11.18 1.00 -0.75
C PRO A 32 -9.72 0.67 -1.09
N TYR A 33 -9.47 -0.34 -1.92
CA TYR A 33 -8.12 -0.69 -2.34
C TYR A 33 -7.59 0.34 -3.34
N LEU A 34 -8.39 0.68 -4.37
CA LEU A 34 -8.05 1.72 -5.33
C LEU A 34 -7.83 3.07 -4.63
N TYR A 35 -8.72 3.43 -3.71
CA TYR A 35 -8.60 4.64 -2.91
C TYR A 35 -7.33 4.65 -2.04
N GLY A 36 -7.00 3.53 -1.40
CA GLY A 36 -5.76 3.40 -0.63
C GLY A 36 -4.50 3.56 -1.50
N VAL A 37 -4.51 3.04 -2.73
CA VAL A 37 -3.42 3.22 -3.70
C VAL A 37 -3.30 4.70 -4.13
N ASP A 38 -4.41 5.38 -4.39
CA ASP A 38 -4.40 6.81 -4.71
C ASP A 38 -3.83 7.65 -3.55
N LEU A 39 -4.25 7.37 -2.32
CA LEU A 39 -3.71 8.03 -1.12
C LEU A 39 -2.20 7.81 -0.99
N TYR A 40 -1.72 6.58 -1.23
CA TYR A 40 -0.29 6.26 -1.22
C TYR A 40 0.48 7.12 -2.23
N ASN A 41 -0.03 7.17 -3.47
CA ASN A 41 0.61 7.87 -4.58
C ASN A 41 0.64 9.39 -4.40
N HIS A 42 -0.28 9.95 -3.62
CA HIS A 42 -0.34 11.39 -3.32
C HIS A 42 0.31 11.78 -1.98
N GLY A 43 0.92 10.83 -1.26
CA GLY A 43 1.64 11.10 -0.02
C GLY A 43 0.78 11.10 1.26
N TYR A 44 -0.51 10.74 1.16
CA TYR A 44 -1.41 10.57 2.32
C TYR A 44 -1.21 9.19 2.97
N TRP A 45 0.02 8.92 3.41
CA TRP A 45 0.42 7.58 3.85
C TRP A 45 -0.27 7.12 5.15
N TRP A 46 -0.69 8.04 6.01
CA TRP A 46 -1.44 7.68 7.20
C TRP A 46 -2.87 7.25 6.83
N GLU A 47 -3.57 8.02 6.01
CA GLU A 47 -4.91 7.68 5.53
C GLU A 47 -4.89 6.38 4.71
N CYS A 48 -3.86 6.20 3.87
CA CYS A 48 -3.61 4.95 3.17
C CYS A 48 -3.48 3.77 4.15
N HIS A 49 -2.70 3.93 5.21
CA HIS A 49 -2.53 2.92 6.26
C HIS A 49 -3.88 2.52 6.87
N GLU A 50 -4.71 3.48 7.28
CA GLU A 50 -6.00 3.21 7.92
C GLU A 50 -6.97 2.46 6.98
N VAL A 51 -7.08 2.91 5.72
CA VAL A 51 -7.97 2.29 4.73
C VAL A 51 -7.53 0.86 4.43
N LEU A 52 -6.22 0.65 4.23
CA LEU A 52 -5.68 -0.69 3.95
C LEU A 52 -5.73 -1.60 5.18
N GLU A 53 -5.58 -1.07 6.40
CA GLU A 53 -5.73 -1.84 7.64
C GLU A 53 -7.15 -2.38 7.78
N ALA A 54 -8.17 -1.57 7.50
CA ALA A 54 -9.55 -2.03 7.51
C ALA A 54 -9.80 -3.15 6.46
N LEU A 55 -9.26 -3.02 5.25
CA LEU A 55 -9.30 -4.07 4.23
C LEU A 55 -8.59 -5.36 4.67
N TRP A 56 -7.44 -5.23 5.32
CA TRP A 56 -6.67 -6.36 5.85
C TRP A 56 -7.44 -7.11 6.94
N HIS A 57 -8.14 -6.40 7.81
CA HIS A 57 -9.05 -6.98 8.79
C HIS A 57 -10.19 -7.76 8.11
N ALA A 58 -10.85 -7.15 7.13
CA ALA A 58 -11.93 -7.79 6.36
C ALA A 58 -11.46 -9.03 5.58
N ALA A 59 -10.20 -9.04 5.14
CA ALA A 59 -9.62 -10.19 4.45
C ALA A 59 -9.37 -11.40 5.37
N GLY A 60 -9.43 -11.28 6.71
CA GLY A 60 -9.20 -12.41 7.62
C GLY A 60 -7.72 -12.72 7.91
N ARG A 61 -6.82 -11.76 7.64
CA ARG A 61 -5.42 -11.66 8.14
C ARG A 61 -4.41 -12.76 7.78
N LYS A 62 -4.83 -13.98 7.47
CA LYS A 62 -3.94 -15.16 7.32
C LYS A 62 -3.76 -15.64 5.88
N ASN A 63 -4.58 -15.17 4.95
CA ASN A 63 -4.53 -15.59 3.55
C ASN A 63 -3.50 -14.77 2.72
N PRO A 64 -3.18 -15.20 1.49
CA PRO A 64 -2.22 -14.51 0.63
C PRO A 64 -2.55 -13.03 0.40
N GLN A 65 -3.83 -12.70 0.15
CA GLN A 65 -4.26 -11.33 -0.10
C GLN A 65 -4.12 -10.43 1.13
N ALA A 66 -4.42 -10.96 2.33
CA ALA A 66 -4.20 -10.23 3.57
C ALA A 66 -2.71 -9.96 3.81
N ARG A 67 -1.83 -10.94 3.53
CA ARG A 67 -0.38 -10.74 3.61
C ARG A 67 0.10 -9.69 2.61
N PHE A 68 -0.43 -9.70 1.40
CA PHE A 68 -0.11 -8.72 0.37
C PHE A 68 -0.50 -7.30 0.79
N ILE A 69 -1.75 -7.10 1.25
CA ILE A 69 -2.21 -5.81 1.79
C ILE A 69 -1.37 -5.39 2.99
N GLN A 70 -1.03 -6.30 3.90
CA GLN A 70 -0.12 -6.00 5.01
C GLN A 70 1.26 -5.51 4.52
N GLY A 71 1.73 -6.03 3.39
CA GLY A 71 2.92 -5.52 2.72
C GLY A 71 2.79 -4.04 2.35
N LEU A 72 1.68 -3.68 1.68
CA LEU A 72 1.41 -2.29 1.30
C LEU A 72 1.25 -1.35 2.51
N ILE A 73 0.60 -1.83 3.59
CA ILE A 73 0.52 -1.11 4.88
C ILE A 73 1.91 -0.78 5.41
N HIS A 74 2.84 -1.74 5.37
CA HIS A 74 4.22 -1.52 5.79
C HIS A 74 4.96 -0.51 4.91
N LEU A 75 4.70 -0.49 3.59
CA LEU A 75 5.27 0.50 2.67
C LEU A 75 4.73 1.91 2.96
N ALA A 76 3.43 2.06 3.22
CA ALA A 76 2.85 3.33 3.64
C ALA A 76 3.49 3.81 4.96
N ALA A 77 3.60 2.91 5.94
CA ALA A 77 4.26 3.20 7.21
C ALA A 77 5.75 3.55 7.04
N SER A 78 6.47 2.96 6.09
CA SER A 78 7.87 3.33 5.84
C SER A 78 8.00 4.76 5.35
N ASN A 79 7.14 5.18 4.42
CA ASN A 79 7.17 6.53 3.87
C ASN A 79 6.82 7.57 4.93
N LEU A 80 5.82 7.26 5.77
CA LEU A 80 5.46 8.12 6.90
C LEU A 80 6.60 8.25 7.92
N ASN A 81 7.32 7.15 8.21
CA ASN A 81 8.47 7.20 9.12
C ASN A 81 9.62 8.01 8.52
N TRP A 82 9.91 7.84 7.23
CA TRP A 82 10.93 8.64 6.56
C TRP A 82 10.60 10.13 6.63
N HIS A 83 9.36 10.48 6.30
CA HIS A 83 8.91 11.87 6.33
C HIS A 83 8.98 12.51 7.73
N ARG A 84 8.91 11.70 8.79
CA ARG A 84 9.07 12.12 10.19
C ARG A 84 10.54 12.16 10.66
N GLY A 85 11.51 11.85 9.79
CA GLY A 85 12.93 11.79 10.14
C GLY A 85 13.33 10.53 10.91
N HIS A 86 12.54 9.45 10.80
CA HIS A 86 12.80 8.16 11.46
C HIS A 86 13.38 7.13 10.48
N ASP A 87 14.53 7.43 9.89
CA ASP A 87 15.13 6.70 8.77
C ASP A 87 15.32 5.20 9.05
N ALA A 88 15.82 4.85 10.23
CA ALA A 88 16.02 3.45 10.61
C ALA A 88 14.68 2.68 10.70
N ALA A 89 13.63 3.34 11.17
CA ALA A 89 12.29 2.76 11.22
C ALA A 89 11.68 2.63 9.82
N ALA A 90 11.90 3.63 8.95
CA ALA A 90 11.47 3.61 7.56
C ALA A 90 12.05 2.41 6.81
N ARG A 91 13.38 2.25 6.85
CA ARG A 91 14.10 1.13 6.21
C ARG A 91 13.62 -0.23 6.72
N ARG A 92 13.43 -0.37 8.03
CA ARG A 92 12.90 -1.62 8.63
C ARG A 92 11.50 -1.95 8.13
N GLN A 93 10.61 -0.95 8.05
CA GLN A 93 9.24 -1.16 7.59
C GLN A 93 9.20 -1.46 6.09
N ALA A 94 10.01 -0.79 5.28
CA ALA A 94 10.10 -1.08 3.84
C ALA A 94 10.56 -2.52 3.59
N ASN A 95 11.59 -3.01 4.30
CA ASN A 95 12.04 -4.40 4.20
C ASN A 95 10.92 -5.40 4.57
N ARG A 96 10.16 -5.13 5.62
CA ARG A 96 9.00 -5.95 6.01
C ARG A 96 7.88 -5.92 4.97
N GLY A 97 7.68 -4.76 4.33
CA GLY A 97 6.74 -4.59 3.23
C GLY A 97 7.15 -5.43 2.03
N ILE A 98 8.40 -5.29 1.58
CA ILE A 98 9.00 -6.07 0.49
C ILE A 98 8.83 -7.56 0.73
N GLU A 99 9.21 -8.07 1.90
CA GLU A 99 9.11 -9.50 2.24
C GLU A 99 7.69 -10.05 2.02
N ARG A 100 6.67 -9.27 2.36
CA ARG A 100 5.26 -9.67 2.26
C ARG A 100 4.74 -9.60 0.83
N VAL A 101 5.03 -8.51 0.13
CA VAL A 101 4.63 -8.33 -1.28
C VAL A 101 5.32 -9.38 -2.16
N ALA A 102 6.61 -9.64 -1.94
CA ALA A 102 7.40 -10.64 -2.67
C ALA A 102 6.90 -12.09 -2.49
N SER A 103 6.00 -12.37 -1.54
CA SER A 103 5.33 -13.66 -1.47
C SER A 103 4.48 -13.97 -2.72
N GLN A 104 4.17 -12.96 -3.53
CA GLN A 104 3.47 -13.06 -4.80
C GLN A 104 4.38 -12.76 -6.00
N SER A 105 5.69 -12.96 -5.90
CA SER A 105 6.64 -12.74 -6.99
C SER A 105 6.35 -13.60 -8.24
N GLY A 106 6.81 -13.13 -9.41
CA GLY A 106 6.62 -13.78 -10.71
C GLY A 106 5.24 -13.61 -11.33
N ARG A 107 4.42 -12.68 -10.82
CA ARG A 107 3.08 -12.37 -11.35
C ARG A 107 2.66 -10.93 -11.07
N THR A 108 1.62 -10.49 -11.78
CA THR A 108 0.81 -9.34 -11.39
C THR A 108 -0.21 -9.80 -10.35
N TYR A 109 -0.22 -9.16 -9.17
CA TYR A 109 -1.13 -9.50 -8.08
C TYR A 109 -1.92 -8.28 -7.64
N MET A 110 -3.25 -8.38 -7.63
CA MET A 110 -4.17 -7.26 -7.37
C MET A 110 -3.87 -6.03 -8.27
N GLY A 111 -3.48 -6.27 -9.52
CA GLY A 111 -3.12 -5.21 -10.46
C GLY A 111 -1.71 -4.63 -10.28
N ILE A 112 -0.89 -5.14 -9.35
CA ILE A 112 0.48 -4.66 -9.16
C ILE A 112 1.47 -5.66 -9.73
N GLY A 113 2.35 -5.21 -10.62
CA GLY A 113 3.55 -5.97 -11.01
C GLY A 113 4.49 -6.10 -9.80
N VAL A 114 4.49 -7.29 -9.19
CA VAL A 114 5.12 -7.49 -7.87
C VAL A 114 6.62 -7.27 -7.89
N ASP A 115 7.31 -7.84 -8.87
CA ASP A 115 8.77 -7.78 -8.95
C ASP A 115 9.25 -6.36 -9.25
N ASP A 116 8.58 -5.65 -10.16
CA ASP A 116 8.83 -4.23 -10.46
C ASP A 116 8.60 -3.33 -9.24
N LEU A 117 7.51 -3.53 -8.48
CA LEU A 117 7.31 -2.77 -7.24
C LEU A 117 8.43 -3.03 -6.23
N VAL A 118 8.80 -4.29 -6.02
CA VAL A 118 9.85 -4.68 -5.07
C VAL A 118 11.19 -4.07 -5.46
N GLU A 119 11.57 -4.15 -6.73
CA GLU A 119 12.82 -3.56 -7.24
C GLU A 119 12.85 -2.04 -7.04
N ARG A 120 11.77 -1.34 -7.38
CA ARG A 120 11.71 0.12 -7.17
C ARG A 120 11.79 0.51 -5.70
N VAL A 121 11.13 -0.23 -4.80
CA VAL A 121 11.20 0.06 -3.36
C VAL A 121 12.62 -0.20 -2.84
N ARG A 122 13.27 -1.29 -3.28
CA ARG A 122 14.67 -1.57 -2.93
C ARG A 122 15.61 -0.45 -3.39
N ALA A 123 15.48 0.00 -4.64
CA ALA A 123 16.26 1.12 -5.14
C ALA A 123 16.04 2.41 -4.32
N SER A 124 14.80 2.68 -3.90
CA SER A 124 14.48 3.85 -3.06
C SER A 124 15.09 3.76 -1.66
N ILE A 125 15.18 2.56 -1.06
CA ILE A 125 15.76 2.44 0.27
C ILE A 125 17.29 2.47 0.23
N GLU A 126 17.93 2.06 -0.87
CA GLU A 126 19.39 2.06 -1.01
C GLU A 126 19.96 3.44 -1.37
N GLY A 127 19.15 4.32 -1.96
CA GLY A 127 19.57 5.67 -2.33
C GLY A 127 19.81 6.61 -1.14
N ASP A 128 20.58 7.69 -1.40
CA ASP A 128 20.85 8.78 -0.46
C ASP A 128 19.62 9.68 -0.20
N THR A 129 18.64 9.64 -1.11
CA THR A 129 17.37 10.35 -0.98
C THR A 129 16.22 9.35 -1.08
N TRP A 130 15.27 9.42 -0.17
CA TRP A 130 14.08 8.58 -0.21
C TRP A 130 13.05 9.18 -1.15
N ASN A 131 12.82 8.49 -2.26
CA ASN A 131 11.76 8.81 -3.19
C ASN A 131 10.83 7.59 -3.31
N PRO A 132 9.73 7.56 -2.55
CA PRO A 132 8.88 6.37 -2.50
C PRO A 132 8.27 6.13 -3.88
N PRO A 133 8.51 4.95 -4.49
CA PRO A 133 8.02 4.71 -5.83
C PRO A 133 6.49 4.64 -5.80
N PRO A 134 5.81 5.20 -6.82
CA PRO A 134 4.36 5.08 -6.92
C PRO A 134 3.97 3.62 -7.10
N ILE A 135 2.83 3.25 -6.53
CA ILE A 135 2.15 2.00 -6.83
C ILE A 135 1.44 2.18 -8.17
N ARG A 136 1.82 1.35 -9.15
CA ARG A 136 1.21 1.35 -10.49
C ARG A 136 0.24 0.18 -10.57
N LEU A 137 -1.01 0.50 -10.85
CA LEU A 137 -2.04 -0.49 -11.13
C LEU A 137 -2.09 -0.73 -12.64
N ASP A 138 -1.88 -1.98 -13.01
CA ASP A 138 -2.01 -2.51 -14.34
C ASP A 138 -3.48 -2.81 -14.61
N PHE A 139 -4.10 -1.98 -15.45
CA PHE A 139 -5.48 -2.17 -15.89
C PHE A 139 -5.59 -3.04 -17.12
N GLU A 140 -4.47 -3.44 -17.75
CA GLU A 140 -4.50 -4.29 -18.94
C GLU A 140 -5.14 -5.65 -18.61
N ASP A 141 -5.97 -6.13 -19.53
CA ASP A 141 -6.61 -7.43 -19.36
C ASP A 141 -5.57 -8.53 -19.50
N PRO A 142 -5.57 -9.56 -18.63
CA PRO A 142 -4.76 -10.75 -18.85
C PRO A 142 -5.38 -11.55 -20.02
N GLY A 143 -5.16 -11.09 -21.26
CA GLY A 143 -5.52 -11.81 -22.49
C GLY A 143 -6.28 -11.00 -23.54
N SER A 144 -5.68 -9.94 -24.09
CA SER A 144 -5.94 -9.57 -25.50
C SER A 144 -5.04 -10.35 -26.44
#